data_AF-A0A813PX39-F1
#
_entry.id   AF-A0A813PX39-F1
#
_cell.length_a   1.000
_cell.length_b   1.000
_cell.length_c   1.000
_cell.angle_alpha   90.00
_cell.angle_beta   90.00
_cell.angle_gamma   90.00
#
_symmetry.space_group_name_H-M   'P 1'
#
loop_
_entity.id
_entity.type
_entity.pdbx_description
1 polymer ?
#
loop_
_entity_poly.entity_id
_entity_poly.type
_entity_poly.pdbx_seq_one_letter_code
_entity_poly.pdbx_strand_id
1 'polypeptide(L)'
;MASLGLHLLTIVLGVFFIFLGHLKVTPQFFPEYHNYIKNEFGKYNKEFPFYRQTNFRPYAKNYRLGVGITEMICGALLILGGGFLKTLSNIILLALTVVATLTFQKLHYSIEYTAPILLTTFLLVARMLMALKSKTVEVVKSAKKNVEKKVS
;
A
#
# COMPACT_ATOMS: atom_id res chain seq x y z
N MET A 1 2.63 -22.91 -6.21
CA MET A 1 1.92 -22.15 -7.27
C MET A 1 1.03 -21.15 -6.55
N ALA A 2 1.33 -19.85 -6.64
CA ALA A 2 0.42 -18.84 -6.08
C ALA A 2 -0.95 -19.01 -6.73
N SER A 3 -2.02 -18.97 -5.94
CA SER A 3 -3.36 -19.04 -6.50
C SER A 3 -3.56 -17.89 -7.50
N LEU A 4 -4.26 -18.15 -8.60
CA LEU A 4 -4.59 -17.13 -9.61
C LEU A 4 -5.10 -15.84 -8.96
N GLY A 5 -5.93 -15.97 -7.92
CA GLY A 5 -6.46 -14.85 -7.15
C GLY A 5 -5.39 -13.99 -6.47
N LEU A 6 -4.33 -14.58 -5.89
CA LEU A 6 -3.23 -13.79 -5.29
C LEU A 6 -2.49 -13.00 -6.37
N HIS A 7 -2.26 -13.62 -7.53
CA HIS A 7 -1.57 -12.98 -8.65
C HIS A 7 -2.38 -11.80 -9.22
N LEU A 8 -3.66 -12.01 -9.52
CA LEU A 8 -4.56 -10.96 -10.00
C LEU A 8 -4.68 -9.82 -9.00
N LEU A 9 -4.89 -10.12 -7.71
CA LEU A 9 -5.01 -9.09 -6.68
C LEU A 9 -3.72 -8.25 -6.55
N THR A 10 -2.56 -8.90 -6.71
CA THR A 10 -1.25 -8.21 -6.68
C THR A 10 -1.11 -7.25 -7.86
N ILE A 11 -1.50 -7.66 -9.07
CA ILE A 11 -1.43 -6.81 -10.27
C ILE A 11 -2.39 -5.62 -10.13
N VAL A 12 -3.65 -5.88 -9.79
CA VAL A 12 -4.68 -4.83 -9.65
C VAL A 12 -4.26 -3.80 -8.61
N LEU A 13 -3.82 -4.24 -7.42
CA LEU A 13 -3.35 -3.31 -6.39
C LEU A 13 -2.09 -2.55 -6.82
N GLY A 14 -1.14 -3.21 -7.45
CA GLY A 14 0.09 -2.57 -7.91
C GLY A 14 -0.18 -1.46 -8.92
N VAL A 15 -1.02 -1.73 -9.93
CA VAL A 15 -1.41 -0.73 -10.94
C VAL A 15 -2.17 0.42 -10.29
N PHE A 16 -3.09 0.11 -9.37
CA PHE A 16 -3.85 1.11 -8.64
C PHE A 16 -2.94 2.07 -7.84
N PHE A 17 -1.94 1.56 -7.11
CA PHE A 17 -1.01 2.40 -6.36
C PHE A 17 -0.06 3.21 -7.24
N ILE A 18 0.38 2.67 -8.39
CA ILE A 18 1.15 3.42 -9.38
C ILE A 18 0.32 4.60 -9.87
N PHE A 19 -0.96 4.37 -10.20
CA PHE A 19 -1.86 5.42 -10.64
C PHE A 19 -2.10 6.49 -9.57
N LEU A 20 -2.40 6.10 -8.32
CA LEU A 20 -2.57 7.05 -7.22
C LEU A 20 -1.31 7.87 -6.93
N GLY A 21 -0.14 7.24 -6.95
CA GLY A 21 1.13 7.93 -6.77
C GLY A 21 1.38 8.91 -7.92
N HIS A 22 1.04 8.54 -9.15
CA HIS A 22 1.17 9.41 -10.31
C HIS A 22 0.30 10.68 -10.18
N LEU A 23 -0.94 10.56 -9.69
CA LEU A 23 -1.83 11.71 -9.43
C LEU A 23 -1.25 12.67 -8.37
N LYS A 24 -0.51 12.15 -7.40
CA LYS A 24 0.16 12.95 -6.36
C LYS A 24 1.41 13.68 -6.88
N VAL A 25 2.16 13.06 -7.78
CA VAL A 25 3.43 13.61 -8.29
C VAL A 25 3.21 14.54 -9.48
N THR A 26 2.39 14.13 -10.45
CA THR A 26 2.33 14.77 -11.77
C THR A 26 1.05 15.61 -11.93
N PRO A 27 1.18 16.91 -12.28
CA PRO A 27 0.02 17.81 -12.47
C PRO A 27 -0.68 17.66 -13.83
N GLN A 28 -0.10 16.92 -14.79
CA GLN A 28 -0.46 17.01 -16.21
C GLN A 28 -1.78 16.33 -16.59
N PHE A 29 -2.23 15.32 -15.85
CA PHE A 29 -3.42 14.54 -16.24
C PHE A 29 -4.73 15.18 -15.79
N PHE A 30 -4.75 15.83 -14.61
CA PHE A 30 -5.95 16.47 -14.03
C PHE A 30 -5.56 17.67 -13.15
N PRO A 31 -5.33 18.87 -13.72
CA PRO A 31 -4.84 20.02 -12.96
C PRO A 31 -5.77 20.46 -11.82
N GLU A 32 -7.09 20.36 -12.02
CA GLU A 32 -8.09 20.65 -10.97
C GLU A 32 -7.99 19.65 -9.80
N TYR A 33 -7.88 18.35 -10.11
CA TYR A 33 -7.72 17.30 -9.11
C TYR A 33 -6.37 17.39 -8.39
N HIS A 34 -5.31 17.77 -9.11
CA HIS A 34 -3.99 17.98 -8.52
C HIS A 34 -3.99 19.15 -7.53
N ASN A 35 -4.72 20.23 -7.85
CA ASN A 35 -4.91 21.37 -6.94
C ASN A 35 -5.73 20.99 -5.71
N TYR A 36 -6.81 20.20 -5.89
CA TYR A 36 -7.55 19.62 -4.78
C TYR A 36 -6.64 18.80 -3.85
N ILE A 37 -5.83 17.89 -4.40
CA ILE A 37 -4.86 17.10 -3.62
C ILE A 37 -3.83 18.00 -2.90
N LYS A 38 -3.32 19.06 -3.55
CA LYS A 38 -2.39 19.98 -2.88
C LYS A 38 -3.00 20.62 -1.65
N ASN A 39 -4.25 21.08 -1.76
CA ASN A 39 -4.99 21.71 -0.66
C ASN A 39 -5.22 20.69 0.47
N GLU A 40 -5.55 19.46 0.11
CA GLU A 40 -5.72 18.37 1.07
C GLU A 40 -4.44 18.01 1.83
N PHE A 41 -3.30 17.92 1.14
CA PHE A 41 -2.02 17.68 1.81
C PHE A 41 -1.60 18.84 2.73
N GLY A 42 -2.11 20.06 2.49
CA GLY A 42 -2.00 21.18 3.43
C GLY A 42 -2.72 20.92 4.76
N LYS A 43 -3.86 20.21 4.73
CA LYS A 43 -4.58 19.76 5.93
C LYS A 43 -3.89 18.55 6.58
N TYR A 44 -3.45 17.58 5.78
CA TYR A 44 -2.81 16.35 6.28
C TYR A 44 -1.52 16.64 7.06
N ASN A 45 -0.76 17.65 6.64
CA ASN A 45 0.42 18.10 7.37
C ASN A 45 0.10 18.59 8.80
N LYS A 46 -1.12 19.07 9.06
CA LYS A 46 -1.52 19.47 10.43
C LYS A 46 -1.79 18.26 11.31
N GLU A 47 -2.35 17.21 10.72
CA GLU A 47 -2.80 16.02 11.44
C GLU A 47 -1.80 14.86 11.45
N PHE A 48 -0.55 15.13 11.01
CA PHE A 48 0.49 14.12 10.83
C PHE A 48 0.65 13.27 12.11
N PRO A 49 0.41 11.95 12.04
CA PRO A 49 0.27 11.11 13.23
C PRO A 49 1.55 11.06 14.07
N PHE A 50 2.71 11.20 13.44
CA PHE A 50 4.00 11.19 14.13
C PHE A 50 4.47 12.58 14.58
N TYR A 51 3.69 13.65 14.36
CA TYR A 51 4.06 15.00 14.82
C TYR A 51 4.31 15.03 16.33
N ARG A 52 3.46 14.34 17.11
CA ARG A 52 3.57 14.28 18.57
C ARG A 52 4.85 13.60 19.06
N GLN A 53 5.46 12.73 18.25
CA GLN A 53 6.67 12.00 18.62
C GLN A 53 7.94 12.64 18.04
N THR A 54 7.85 13.26 16.87
CA THR A 54 9.02 13.76 16.12
C THR A 54 9.18 15.28 16.16
N ASN A 55 8.15 16.02 16.60
CA ASN A 55 8.02 17.49 16.50
C ASN A 55 8.34 18.06 15.09
N PHE A 56 8.42 17.19 14.10
CA PHE A 56 8.78 17.54 12.73
C PHE A 56 7.51 17.61 11.90
N ARG A 57 7.37 18.72 11.18
CA ARG A 57 6.21 19.00 10.35
C ARG A 57 6.65 19.13 8.89
N PRO A 58 6.49 18.07 8.07
CA PRO A 58 6.98 18.08 6.70
C PRO A 58 6.22 19.10 5.85
N TYR A 59 6.94 19.90 5.05
CA TYR A 59 6.28 20.82 4.12
C TYR A 59 5.34 20.05 3.17
N ALA A 60 4.11 20.56 2.97
CA ALA A 60 3.05 19.82 2.28
C ALA A 60 3.44 19.32 0.88
N LYS A 61 4.25 20.10 0.13
CA LYS A 61 4.78 19.69 -1.18
C LYS A 61 5.68 18.46 -1.06
N ASN A 62 6.59 18.44 -0.09
CA ASN A 62 7.56 17.36 0.10
C ASN A 62 6.87 16.11 0.66
N TYR A 63 5.91 16.29 1.56
CA TYR A 63 5.10 15.18 2.09
C TYR A 63 4.32 14.48 0.97
N ARG A 64 3.62 15.25 0.13
CA ARG A 64 2.89 14.72 -1.02
C ARG A 64 3.79 13.99 -2.01
N LEU A 65 4.92 14.61 -2.36
CA LEU A 65 5.88 14.04 -3.29
C LEU A 65 6.47 12.73 -2.75
N GLY A 66 6.89 12.71 -1.47
CA GLY A 66 7.45 11.54 -0.81
C GLY A 66 6.46 10.37 -0.77
N VAL A 67 5.21 10.63 -0.36
CA VAL A 67 4.16 9.60 -0.36
C VAL A 67 3.89 9.09 -1.78
N GLY A 68 3.72 9.99 -2.76
CA GLY A 68 3.42 9.61 -4.15
C GLY A 68 4.53 8.79 -4.81
N ILE A 69 5.80 9.17 -4.64
CA ILE A 69 6.95 8.40 -5.14
C ILE A 69 7.01 7.03 -4.46
N THR A 70 6.80 6.99 -3.14
CA THR A 70 6.81 5.72 -2.38
C THR A 70 5.71 4.78 -2.85
N GLU A 71 4.51 5.29 -3.12
CA GLU A 71 3.40 4.51 -3.68
C GLU A 71 3.72 3.96 -5.07
N MET A 72 4.31 4.78 -5.95
CA MET A 72 4.72 4.31 -7.29
C MET A 72 5.78 3.21 -7.21
N ILE A 73 6.84 3.42 -6.44
CA ILE A 73 7.95 2.45 -6.31
C ILE A 73 7.42 1.16 -5.68
N CYS A 74 6.65 1.25 -4.59
CA CYS A 74 6.11 0.07 -3.93
C CYS A 74 5.06 -0.64 -4.79
N GLY A 75 4.23 0.09 -5.53
CA GLY A 75 3.29 -0.50 -6.49
C GLY A 75 4.01 -1.27 -7.60
N ALA A 76 5.09 -0.72 -8.15
CA ALA A 76 5.92 -1.41 -9.15
C ALA A 76 6.61 -2.65 -8.57
N LEU A 77 7.20 -2.54 -7.37
CA LEU A 77 7.82 -3.67 -6.66
C LEU A 77 6.80 -4.73 -6.25
N LEU A 78 5.55 -4.36 -6.00
CA LEU A 78 4.48 -5.30 -5.70
C LEU A 78 4.19 -6.20 -6.92
N ILE A 79 4.25 -5.67 -8.14
CA ILE A 79 4.04 -6.43 -9.38
C ILE A 79 5.29 -7.22 -9.75
N LEU A 80 6.42 -6.53 -9.90
CA LEU A 80 7.65 -7.04 -10.50
C LEU A 80 8.59 -7.72 -9.49
N GLY A 81 8.44 -7.44 -8.19
CA GLY A 81 9.38 -7.87 -7.17
C GLY A 81 9.39 -9.39 -6.92
N GLY A 82 10.50 -9.85 -6.34
CA GLY A 82 10.63 -11.18 -5.75
C GLY A 82 9.84 -11.30 -4.44
N GLY A 83 9.67 -12.54 -3.93
CA GLY A 83 8.79 -12.82 -2.78
C GLY A 83 9.03 -11.94 -1.53
N PHE A 84 10.29 -11.62 -1.22
CA PHE A 84 10.64 -10.71 -0.13
C PHE A 84 10.23 -9.27 -0.43
N LEU A 85 10.61 -8.74 -1.60
CA LEU A 85 10.27 -7.37 -2.03
C LEU A 85 8.77 -7.16 -2.09
N LYS A 86 8.01 -8.12 -2.62
CA LYS A 86 6.54 -8.08 -2.64
C LYS A 86 5.91 -8.03 -1.26
N THR A 87 6.54 -8.65 -0.27
CA THR A 87 6.06 -8.61 1.12
C THR A 87 6.38 -7.25 1.74
N LEU A 88 7.60 -6.76 1.54
CA LEU A 88 8.03 -5.45 2.03
C LEU A 88 7.19 -4.31 1.43
N SER A 89 6.99 -4.30 0.11
CA SER A 89 6.15 -3.32 -0.57
C SER A 89 4.71 -3.33 -0.06
N ASN A 90 4.15 -4.52 0.20
CA ASN A 90 2.81 -4.63 0.78
C ASN A 90 2.73 -4.02 2.18
N ILE A 91 3.74 -4.24 3.02
CA ILE A 91 3.81 -3.67 4.38
C ILE A 91 3.89 -2.14 4.31
N ILE A 92 4.76 -1.61 3.43
CA ILE A 92 4.91 -0.16 3.26
C ILE A 92 3.61 0.48 2.76
N LEU A 93 2.99 -0.10 1.72
CA LEU A 93 1.72 0.39 1.19
C LEU A 93 0.60 0.33 2.24
N LEU A 94 0.54 -0.74 3.03
CA LEU A 94 -0.42 -0.88 4.11
C LEU A 94 -0.22 0.18 5.20
N ALA A 95 1.03 0.47 5.58
CA ALA A 95 1.32 1.53 6.54
C ALA A 95 0.86 2.90 6.01
N LEU A 96 1.08 3.19 4.72
CA LEU A 96 0.63 4.43 4.09
C LEU A 96 -0.91 4.55 4.08
N THR A 97 -1.64 3.50 3.73
CA THR A 97 -3.11 3.55 3.71
C THR A 97 -3.71 3.61 5.10
N VAL A 98 -3.05 3.03 6.11
CA VAL A 98 -3.46 3.16 7.53
C VAL A 98 -3.26 4.61 8.00
N VAL A 99 -2.11 5.22 7.73
CA VAL A 99 -1.87 6.64 8.04
C VAL A 99 -2.89 7.54 7.34
N ALA A 100 -3.22 7.25 6.08
CA ALA A 100 -4.26 7.98 5.35
C ALA A 100 -5.63 7.82 6.02
N THR A 101 -6.00 6.60 6.40
CA THR A 101 -7.28 6.31 7.09
C THR A 101 -7.40 7.09 8.39
N LEU A 102 -6.36 7.07 9.23
CA LEU A 102 -6.33 7.84 10.49
C LEU A 102 -6.45 9.35 10.25
N THR A 103 -5.80 9.85 9.20
CA THR A 103 -5.90 11.26 8.82
C THR A 103 -7.32 11.62 8.38
N PHE A 104 -7.98 10.74 7.63
CA PHE A 104 -9.35 10.95 7.16
C PHE A 104 -10.36 10.94 8.30
N GLN A 105 -10.16 10.06 9.29
CA GLN A 105 -10.97 10.04 10.51
C GLN A 105 -10.85 11.35 11.30
N LYS A 106 -9.64 11.90 11.44
CA LYS A 106 -9.43 13.19 12.13
C LYS A 106 -10.03 14.38 11.38
N LEU A 107 -10.04 14.33 10.05
CA LEU A 107 -10.60 15.39 9.21
C LEU A 107 -12.11 15.24 8.95
N HIS A 108 -12.75 14.23 9.55
CA HIS A 108 -14.19 13.96 9.45
C HIS A 108 -14.70 13.92 7.99
N TYR A 109 -13.95 13.28 7.09
CA TYR A 109 -14.37 13.11 5.70
C TYR A 109 -15.62 12.23 5.57
N SER A 110 -16.48 12.55 4.61
CA SER A 110 -17.63 11.72 4.25
C SER A 110 -17.21 10.31 3.83
N ILE A 111 -18.13 9.36 3.97
CA ILE A 111 -17.89 7.94 3.66
C ILE A 111 -17.51 7.76 2.18
N GLU A 112 -18.05 8.57 1.27
CA GLU A 112 -17.75 8.52 -0.17
C GLU A 112 -16.25 8.67 -0.48
N TYR A 113 -15.56 9.55 0.24
CA TYR A 113 -14.12 9.77 0.09
C TYR A 113 -13.28 8.74 0.86
N THR A 114 -13.82 8.20 1.95
CA THR A 114 -13.14 7.25 2.83
C THR A 114 -13.23 5.81 2.32
N ALA A 115 -14.31 5.47 1.60
CA ALA A 115 -14.56 4.16 1.02
C ALA A 115 -13.41 3.61 0.16
N PRO A 116 -12.83 4.34 -0.82
CA PRO A 116 -11.73 3.81 -1.63
C PRO A 116 -10.48 3.48 -0.80
N ILE A 117 -10.18 4.27 0.23
CA ILE A 117 -9.03 4.04 1.13
C ILE A 117 -9.26 2.81 1.99
N LEU A 118 -10.46 2.67 2.57
CA LEU A 118 -10.80 1.50 3.38
C LEU A 118 -10.81 0.22 2.56
N LEU A 119 -11.39 0.27 1.35
CA LEU A 119 -11.38 -0.86 0.42
C LEU A 119 -9.95 -1.27 0.09
N THR A 120 -9.08 -0.30 -0.23
CA THR A 120 -7.67 -0.56 -0.57
C THR A 120 -6.91 -1.16 0.62
N THR A 121 -7.12 -0.63 1.83
CA THR A 121 -6.54 -1.16 3.06
C THR A 121 -6.97 -2.60 3.29
N PHE A 122 -8.27 -2.90 3.16
CA PHE A 122 -8.81 -4.24 3.32
C PHE A 122 -8.20 -5.22 2.30
N LEU A 123 -8.11 -4.82 1.03
CA LEU A 123 -7.53 -5.64 -0.03
C LEU A 123 -6.03 -5.93 0.18
N LEU A 124 -5.26 -4.95 0.69
CA LEU A 124 -3.85 -5.15 1.06
C LEU A 124 -3.69 -6.14 2.22
N VAL A 125 -4.56 -6.06 3.23
CA VAL A 125 -4.58 -7.03 4.35
C VAL A 125 -4.94 -8.42 3.83
N ALA A 126 -5.99 -8.54 3.02
CA ALA A 126 -6.40 -9.82 2.43
C ALA A 126 -5.26 -10.45 1.60
N ARG A 127 -4.58 -9.64 0.78
CA ARG A 127 -3.40 -10.07 0.03
C ARG A 127 -2.27 -10.55 0.94
N MET A 128 -2.01 -9.84 2.04
CA MET A 128 -0.99 -10.23 3.02
C MET A 128 -1.32 -11.58 3.67
N LEU A 129 -2.56 -11.77 4.11
CA LEU A 129 -3.03 -13.02 4.70
C LEU A 129 -2.95 -14.20 3.72
N MET A 130 -3.33 -13.98 2.45
CA MET A 130 -3.19 -15.00 1.41
C MET A 130 -1.72 -15.37 1.15
N ALA A 131 -0.81 -14.39 1.14
CA ALA A 131 0.61 -14.64 0.97
C ALA A 131 1.20 -15.45 2.14
N LEU A 132 0.80 -15.15 3.38
CA LEU A 132 1.22 -15.91 4.56
C LEU A 132 0.72 -17.36 4.51
N LYS A 133 -0.56 -17.57 4.18
CA LYS A 133 -1.13 -18.92 4.02
C LYS A 133 -0.40 -19.72 2.94
N SER A 134 -0.14 -19.11 1.78
CA SER A 134 0.59 -19.76 0.68
C SER A 134 1.99 -20.21 1.12
N LYS A 135 2.72 -19.38 1.88
CA LYS A 135 4.06 -19.70 2.36
C LYS A 135 4.05 -20.88 3.34
N THR A 136 3.09 -20.92 4.27
CA THR A 136 2.93 -22.04 5.20
C THR A 136 2.64 -23.35 4.46
N VAL A 137 1.77 -23.34 3.45
CA VAL A 137 1.44 -24.52 2.65
C VAL A 137 2.68 -25.06 1.92
N GLU A 138 3.50 -24.18 1.34
CA GLU A 138 4.74 -24.60 0.65
C GLU A 138 5.78 -25.19 1.61
N VAL A 139 5.91 -24.65 2.82
CA VAL A 139 6.81 -25.19 3.86
C VAL A 139 6.35 -26.59 4.30
N VAL A 140 5.05 -26.78 4.57
CA VAL A 140 4.49 -28.08 4.97
C VAL A 140 4.68 -29.14 3.88
N LYS A 141 4.47 -28.77 2.60
CA LYS A 141 4.67 -29.68 1.47
C LYS A 141 6.13 -30.08 1.31
N SER A 142 7.05 -29.14 1.51
CA SER A 142 8.51 -29.40 1.46
C SER A 142 8.97 -30.31 2.60
N ALA A 143 8.42 -30.11 3.80
CA ALA A 143 8.69 -30.98 4.94
C ALA A 143 8.22 -32.42 4.70
N LYS A 144 6.99 -32.62 4.19
CA LYS A 144 6.49 -33.97 3.85
C LYS A 144 7.37 -34.68 2.81
N LYS A 145 7.78 -33.97 1.75
CA LYS A 145 8.65 -34.53 0.71
C LYS A 145 10.02 -34.96 1.24
N ASN A 146 10.58 -34.22 2.18
CA ASN A 146 11.85 -34.58 2.83
C ASN A 146 11.70 -35.80 3.76
N VAL A 147 10.54 -35.99 4.38
CA VAL A 147 10.24 -37.17 5.19
C VAL A 147 10.12 -38.42 4.30
N GLU A 148 9.35 -38.37 3.21
CA GLU A 148 9.25 -39.50 2.25
C GLU A 148 10.61 -39.90 1.67
N LYS A 149 11.45 -38.93 1.30
CA LYS A 149 12.80 -39.19 0.78
C LYS A 149 13.77 -39.83 1.77
N LYS A 150 13.48 -39.77 3.06
CA LYS A 150 14.35 -40.33 4.12
C LYS A 150 13.92 -41.75 4.55
N VAL A 151 12.74 -42.18 4.08
CA VAL A 151 12.13 -43.49 4.38
C VAL A 151 12.27 -44.46 3.20
N SER A 152 12.63 -43.96 2.01
CA SER A 152 13.11 -44.75 0.86
C SER A 152 14.62 -44.84 0.84
#